data_AF-A0A9W6UIC6-F1
#
_entry.id   AF-A0A9W6UIC6-F1
#
_cell.length_a   1.000
_cell.length_b   1.000
_cell.length_c   1.000
_cell.angle_alpha   90.00
_cell.angle_beta   90.00
_cell.angle_gamma   90.00
#
_symmetry.space_group_name_H-M   'P 1'
#
loop_
_entity.id
_entity.type
_entity.pdbx_description
1 polymer ?
#
loop_
_entity_poly.entity_id
_entity_poly.type
_entity_poly.pdbx_seq_one_letter_code
_entity_poly.pdbx_strand_id
1 'polypeptide(L)'
;MEPSVTMTGTAVAVDSVTQLKIAHGLVSEHFDPDEPLTRAALHLIDCAADVVGQLPAGDLDAAREALGSARAAVISATYAVRRIHDFPRTEQE
;
A
#
# COMPACT_ATOMS: atom_id res chain seq x y z
N MET A 1 26.64 -7.66 -30.55
CA MET A 1 25.19 -7.89 -30.50
C MET A 1 24.88 -8.33 -29.08
N GLU A 2 24.68 -7.37 -28.19
CA GLU A 2 24.49 -7.63 -26.76
C GLU A 2 23.01 -7.91 -26.48
N PRO A 3 22.66 -8.96 -25.72
CA PRO A 3 21.27 -9.24 -25.40
C PRO A 3 20.78 -8.31 -24.29
N SER A 4 19.66 -7.64 -24.60
CA SER A 4 18.84 -6.78 -23.75
C SER A 4 18.65 -7.26 -22.30
N VAL A 5 19.15 -6.47 -21.35
CA VAL A 5 18.78 -6.50 -19.94
C VAL A 5 17.47 -5.73 -19.74
N THR A 6 16.36 -6.31 -20.21
CA THR A 6 15.02 -5.72 -20.00
C THR A 6 14.02 -6.73 -19.42
N MET A 7 14.31 -8.03 -19.52
CA MET A 7 13.43 -9.12 -19.08
C MET A 7 13.36 -9.29 -17.54
N THR A 8 14.34 -8.79 -16.79
CA THR A 8 14.41 -9.00 -15.33
C THR A 8 13.54 -8.03 -14.53
N GLY A 9 13.33 -6.79 -15.00
CA GLY A 9 12.59 -5.76 -14.25
C GLY A 9 11.09 -6.04 -14.14
N THR A 10 10.47 -6.48 -15.23
CA THR A 10 9.03 -6.73 -15.30
C THR A 10 8.60 -7.96 -14.51
N ALA A 11 9.41 -9.03 -14.52
CA ALA A 11 9.12 -10.25 -13.77
C ALA A 11 9.16 -10.02 -12.24
N VAL A 12 10.10 -9.19 -11.76
CA VAL A 12 10.23 -8.84 -10.34
C VAL A 12 9.07 -7.93 -9.89
N ALA A 13 8.63 -7.00 -10.75
CA ALA A 13 7.47 -6.16 -10.46
C ALA A 13 6.17 -6.97 -10.35
N VAL A 14 5.93 -7.93 -11.26
CA VAL A 14 4.76 -8.83 -11.21
C VAL A 14 4.75 -9.69 -9.95
N ASP A 15 5.90 -10.21 -9.54
CA ASP A 15 6.03 -10.96 -8.29
C ASP A 15 5.73 -10.08 -7.06
N SER A 16 6.25 -8.85 -7.05
CA SER A 16 6.03 -7.88 -5.98
C SER A 16 4.57 -7.45 -5.84
N VAL A 17 3.88 -7.18 -6.96
CA VAL A 17 2.44 -6.86 -6.97
C VAL A 17 1.63 -8.05 -6.44
N THR A 18 2.02 -9.27 -6.79
CA THR A 18 1.34 -10.49 -6.30
C THR A 18 1.50 -10.63 -4.79
N GLN A 19 2.70 -10.41 -4.26
CA GLN A 19 2.96 -10.44 -2.82
C GLN A 19 2.17 -9.37 -2.06
N LEU A 20 2.05 -8.16 -2.62
CA LEU A 20 1.24 -7.08 -2.03
C LEU A 20 -0.24 -7.46 -1.98
N LYS A 21 -0.79 -8.07 -3.04
CA LYS A 21 -2.18 -8.55 -3.04
C LYS A 21 -2.42 -9.67 -2.04
N ILE A 22 -1.45 -10.57 -1.85
CA ILE A 22 -1.51 -11.60 -0.80
C ILE A 22 -1.55 -10.94 0.57
N ALA A 23 -0.67 -9.98 0.83
CA ALA A 23 -0.64 -9.25 2.09
C ALA A 23 -1.97 -8.51 2.36
N HIS A 24 -2.55 -7.88 1.34
CA HIS A 24 -3.87 -7.26 1.44
C HIS A 24 -4.93 -8.28 1.88
N GLY A 25 -4.98 -9.44 1.21
CA GLY A 25 -5.90 -10.53 1.55
C GLY A 25 -5.78 -10.96 3.00
N LEU A 26 -4.55 -11.23 3.45
CA LEU A 26 -4.27 -11.62 4.84
C LEU A 26 -4.72 -10.55 5.84
N VAL A 27 -4.48 -9.27 5.57
CA VAL A 27 -4.93 -8.18 6.44
C VAL A 27 -6.45 -8.11 6.49
N SER A 28 -7.14 -8.21 5.34
CA SER A 28 -8.60 -8.17 5.29
C SER A 28 -9.29 -9.37 5.94
N GLU A 29 -8.60 -10.52 5.99
CA GLU A 29 -9.14 -11.76 6.59
C GLU A 29 -8.95 -11.81 8.11
N HIS A 30 -7.82 -11.29 8.61
CA HIS A 30 -7.43 -11.47 10.02
C HIS A 30 -7.72 -10.26 10.91
N PHE A 31 -8.07 -9.10 10.33
CA PHE A 31 -8.27 -7.86 11.08
C PHE A 31 -9.62 -7.22 10.72
N ASP A 32 -10.19 -6.48 11.67
CA ASP A 32 -11.45 -5.77 11.48
C ASP A 32 -11.28 -4.64 10.44
N PRO A 33 -11.95 -4.70 9.27
CA PRO A 33 -11.84 -3.69 8.24
C PRO A 33 -12.47 -2.35 8.63
N ASP A 34 -13.26 -2.27 9.71
CA ASP A 34 -13.78 -1.00 10.22
C ASP A 34 -12.79 -0.30 11.17
N GLU A 35 -11.81 -1.04 11.70
CA GLU A 35 -10.75 -0.48 12.52
C GLU A 35 -9.93 0.54 11.69
N PRO A 36 -9.75 1.78 12.19
CA PRO A 36 -9.04 2.82 11.44
C PRO A 36 -7.63 2.43 11.01
N LEU A 37 -6.91 1.65 11.82
CA LEU A 37 -5.55 1.22 11.52
C LEU A 37 -5.52 0.14 10.42
N THR A 38 -6.47 -0.81 10.47
CA THR A 38 -6.64 -1.81 9.42
C THR A 38 -6.95 -1.15 8.07
N ARG A 39 -7.87 -0.18 8.03
CA ARG A 39 -8.16 0.57 6.79
C ARG A 39 -6.94 1.30 6.25
N ALA A 40 -6.18 1.94 7.13
CA ALA A 40 -4.96 2.61 6.74
C ALA A 40 -3.94 1.63 6.16
N ALA A 41 -3.77 0.46 6.77
CA ALA A 41 -2.87 -0.59 6.29
C ALA A 41 -3.30 -1.12 4.91
N LEU A 42 -4.59 -1.43 4.72
CA LEU A 42 -5.13 -1.89 3.43
C LEU A 42 -4.89 -0.84 2.33
N HIS A 43 -5.20 0.44 2.61
CA HIS A 43 -4.95 1.52 1.66
C HIS A 43 -3.47 1.69 1.30
N LEU A 44 -2.55 1.51 2.26
CA LEU A 44 -1.11 1.57 1.99
C LEU A 44 -0.66 0.43 1.08
N ILE A 45 -1.20 -0.78 1.27
CA ILE A 45 -0.88 -1.94 0.44
C ILE A 45 -1.39 -1.73 -1.00
N ASP A 46 -2.61 -1.22 -1.17
CA ASP A 46 -3.16 -0.90 -2.49
C ASP A 46 -2.29 0.14 -3.21
N CYS A 47 -1.94 1.23 -2.52
CA CYS A 47 -1.06 2.25 -3.09
C CYS A 47 0.29 1.66 -3.53
N ALA A 48 0.88 0.79 -2.72
CA ALA A 48 2.14 0.14 -3.07
C ALA A 48 1.99 -0.77 -4.30
N ALA A 49 0.89 -1.51 -4.41
CA ALA A 49 0.64 -2.40 -5.54
C ALA A 49 0.47 -1.62 -6.85
N ASP A 50 -0.24 -0.49 -6.80
CA ASP A 50 -0.44 0.38 -7.94
C ASP A 50 0.88 1.02 -8.41
N VAL A 51 1.69 1.55 -7.48
CA VAL A 51 3.01 2.12 -7.80
C VAL A 51 3.91 1.08 -8.46
N VAL A 52 4.04 -0.11 -7.85
CA VAL A 52 4.96 -1.15 -8.33
C VAL A 52 4.48 -1.73 -9.67
N GLY A 53 3.18 -1.86 -9.87
CA GLY A 53 2.59 -2.31 -11.14
C GLY A 53 2.85 -1.36 -12.31
N GLN A 54 3.12 -0.08 -12.04
CA GLN A 54 3.42 0.93 -13.05
C GLN A 54 4.93 1.07 -13.34
N LEU A 55 5.82 0.47 -12.54
CA LEU A 55 7.25 0.45 -12.83
C LEU A 55 7.59 -0.64 -13.86
N PRO A 56 8.37 -0.36 -14.93
CA PRO A 56 9.16 0.84 -15.21
C PRO A 56 8.57 1.66 -16.39
N ALA A 57 7.25 1.84 -16.46
CA ALA A 57 6.61 2.46 -17.63
C ALA A 57 7.07 3.91 -17.92
N GLY A 58 7.83 4.53 -17.02
CA GLY A 58 8.41 5.86 -17.22
C GLY A 58 7.36 6.97 -17.27
N ASP A 59 6.13 6.66 -16.88
CA ASP A 59 5.00 7.58 -16.89
C ASP A 59 5.03 8.45 -15.63
N LEU A 60 5.36 9.72 -15.82
CA LEU A 60 5.45 10.71 -14.75
C LEU A 60 4.08 11.02 -14.15
N ASP A 61 3.01 10.99 -14.94
CA ASP A 61 1.67 11.33 -14.46
C ASP A 61 1.11 10.19 -13.62
N ALA A 62 1.31 8.94 -14.07
CA ALA A 62 0.97 7.76 -13.27
C ALA A 62 1.77 7.72 -11.94
N ALA A 63 3.07 8.06 -11.98
CA ALA A 63 3.89 8.19 -10.77
C ALA A 63 3.40 9.32 -9.82
N ARG A 64 2.87 10.42 -10.36
CA ARG A 64 2.30 11.52 -9.57
C ARG A 64 0.99 11.12 -8.91
N GLU A 65 0.10 10.45 -9.64
CA GLU A 65 -1.14 9.92 -9.10
C GLU A 65 -0.86 8.94 -7.96
N ALA A 66 0.06 8.01 -8.19
CA ALA A 66 0.44 7.02 -7.20
C ALA A 66 1.08 7.65 -5.94
N LEU A 67 1.91 8.69 -6.10
CA LEU A 67 2.43 9.50 -4.98
C LEU A 67 1.32 10.26 -4.24
N GLY A 68 0.31 10.76 -4.94
CA GLY A 68 -0.86 11.41 -4.36
C GLY A 68 -1.65 10.46 -3.46
N SER A 69 -1.95 9.26 -3.96
CA SER A 69 -2.63 8.20 -3.21
C SER A 69 -1.83 7.77 -1.99
N ALA A 70 -0.52 7.55 -2.14
CA ALA A 70 0.36 7.19 -1.02
C ALA A 70 0.37 8.25 0.09
N ARG A 71 0.40 9.55 -0.27
CA ARG A 71 0.31 10.65 0.72
C ARG A 71 -1.02 10.63 1.47
N ALA A 72 -2.13 10.43 0.77
CA ALA A 72 -3.44 10.35 1.41
C ALA A 72 -3.51 9.17 2.39
N ALA A 73 -3.00 7.99 2.00
CA ALA A 73 -2.93 6.82 2.85
C ALA A 73 -2.08 7.06 4.12
N VAL A 74 -0.91 7.71 3.99
CA VAL A 74 -0.05 8.07 5.13
C VAL A 74 -0.72 9.06 6.08
N ILE A 75 -1.45 10.05 5.57
CA ILE A 75 -2.22 10.99 6.39
C ILE A 75 -3.29 10.24 7.18
N SER A 76 -4.04 9.35 6.52
CA SER A 76 -5.04 8.49 7.17
C SER A 76 -4.43 7.59 8.24
N ALA A 77 -3.26 6.99 7.97
CA ALA A 77 -2.51 6.20 8.94
C ALA A 77 -2.09 7.03 10.15
N THR A 78 -1.57 8.23 9.92
CA THR A 78 -1.16 9.16 10.98
C THR A 78 -2.35 9.56 11.85
N TYR A 79 -3.50 9.84 11.23
CA TYR A 79 -4.75 10.11 11.95
C TYR A 79 -5.21 8.91 12.77
N ALA A 80 -5.19 7.70 12.22
CA ALA A 80 -5.56 6.48 12.91
C ALA A 80 -4.66 6.22 14.14
N VAL A 81 -3.35 6.34 13.98
CA VAL A 81 -2.37 6.23 15.08
C VAL A 81 -2.63 7.27 16.16
N ARG A 82 -2.86 8.53 15.76
CA ARG A 82 -3.16 9.61 16.69
C ARG A 82 -4.48 9.36 17.43
N ARG A 83 -5.50 8.82 16.76
CA ARG A 83 -6.76 8.43 17.40
C ARG A 83 -6.54 7.34 18.46
N ILE A 84 -5.71 6.34 18.20
CA ILE A 84 -5.38 5.30 19.19
C ILE A 84 -4.63 5.90 20.39
N HIS A 85 -3.71 6.83 20.15
CA HIS A 85 -2.93 7.50 21.18
C HIS A 85 -3.77 8.47 22.02
N ASP A 86 -4.63 9.27 21.38
CA ASP A 86 -5.43 10.32 22.01
C ASP A 86 -6.72 9.77 22.64
N PHE A 87 -7.19 8.60 22.17
CA PHE A 87 -8.26 7.81 22.79
C PHE A 87 -7.72 6.45 23.26
N PRO A 88 -6.83 6.41 24.26
CA PRO A 88 -6.42 5.16 24.85
C PRO A 88 -7.62 4.61 25.60
N ARG A 89 -8.41 3.76 24.94
CA ARG A 89 -9.49 2.90 25.48
C ARG A 89 -9.95 3.36 26.87
N THR A 90 -10.58 4.52 26.93
CA THR A 90 -11.37 4.88 28.10
C THR A 90 -12.63 4.03 27.95
N GLU A 91 -12.98 3.29 29.00
CA GLU A 91 -13.99 2.20 29.08
C GLU A 91 -13.34 0.80 28.95
N GLN A 92 -13.41 -0.11 29.94
CA GLN A 92 -14.52 -0.39 30.86
C GLN A 92 -14.03 -0.97 32.20
N GLU A 93 -14.57 -0.40 33.29
CA GLU A 93 -14.80 -1.06 34.58
C GLU A 93 -15.75 -2.27 34.45
#